data_AF-R1GP17-F1
#
_entry.id   AF-R1GP17-F1
#
_cell.length_a   1.000
_cell.length_b   1.000
_cell.length_c   1.000
_cell.angle_alpha   90.00
_cell.angle_beta   90.00
_cell.angle_gamma   90.00
#
_symmetry.space_group_name_H-M   'P 1'
#
loop_
_entity.id
_entity.type
_entity.pdbx_description
1 polymer ?
#
loop_
_entity_poly.entity_id
_entity_poly.type
_entity_poly.pdbx_seq_one_letter_code
_entity_poly.pdbx_strand_id
1 'polypeptide(L)'
;MAHYADDKHSWVVIIKTDAINTGKPDLKVKSLVRKEDTDIRSSELFSYLRQEMRERDHREGRARLSRLNSSGNGVHDNYSTHGMHDRSGSSEHIGGGGGGGGSARSKASAVNNVQVLMAQHRSKKSNKWGIVEAAQARTKELLASYENGPIAAIETKDEILDMVRETRLSEPDTWRRVIQSVPLAERQYLQEVHAMLEEYRRKWEADGKSTEGRAAFVYNFRTGGVVMYDLGL
;
A
#
# COMPACT_ATOMS: atom_id res chain seq x y z
N MET A 1 23.76 -17.11 -14.79
CA MET A 1 23.89 -15.89 -13.95
C MET A 1 22.94 -14.74 -14.33
N ALA A 2 22.26 -14.76 -15.48
CA ALA A 2 21.29 -13.72 -15.87
C ALA A 2 19.93 -13.76 -15.12
N HIS A 3 19.71 -14.78 -14.29
CA HIS A 3 18.43 -15.04 -13.61
C HIS A 3 18.21 -14.26 -12.30
N TYR A 4 19.21 -13.51 -11.82
CA TYR A 4 19.14 -12.80 -10.54
C TYR A 4 19.09 -11.27 -10.67
N ALA A 5 19.08 -10.76 -11.91
CA ALA A 5 18.98 -9.31 -12.15
C ALA A 5 17.58 -8.74 -11.82
N ASP A 6 16.57 -9.61 -11.72
CA ASP A 6 15.17 -9.25 -11.42
C ASP A 6 14.81 -9.47 -9.94
N ASP A 7 15.70 -10.10 -9.16
CA ASP A 7 15.55 -10.15 -7.72
C ASP A 7 16.10 -8.88 -7.08
N LYS A 8 15.43 -8.41 -6.02
CA LYS A 8 15.80 -7.26 -5.20
C LYS A 8 17.10 -7.46 -4.38
N HIS A 9 18.09 -8.19 -4.90
CA HIS A 9 19.38 -8.38 -4.26
C HIS A 9 20.33 -7.25 -4.64
N SER A 10 20.66 -6.37 -3.69
CA SER A 10 21.64 -5.29 -3.95
C SER A 10 23.07 -5.81 -4.13
N TRP A 11 23.37 -7.01 -3.62
CA TRP A 11 24.68 -7.66 -3.71
C TRP A 11 24.52 -9.17 -3.97
N VAL A 12 25.42 -9.73 -4.80
CA VAL A 12 25.56 -11.17 -5.03
C VAL A 12 26.86 -11.63 -4.37
N VAL A 13 26.80 -12.63 -3.49
CA VAL A 13 27.98 -13.20 -2.82
C VAL A 13 28.32 -14.53 -3.46
N ILE A 14 29.54 -14.66 -3.98
CA ILE A 14 30.06 -15.87 -4.62
C ILE A 14 31.13 -16.46 -3.70
N ILE A 15 30.98 -17.74 -3.36
CA ILE A 15 31.93 -18.47 -2.52
C ILE A 15 32.99 -19.13 -3.41
N LYS A 16 34.27 -18.84 -3.16
CA LYS A 16 35.42 -19.46 -3.84
C LYS A 16 35.93 -20.63 -3.02
N THR A 17 35.51 -21.84 -3.39
CA THR A 17 35.78 -23.07 -2.62
C THR A 17 37.26 -23.46 -2.59
N ASP A 18 38.05 -23.00 -3.56
CA ASP A 18 39.50 -23.20 -3.65
C ASP A 18 40.31 -22.30 -2.71
N ALA A 19 39.72 -21.18 -2.26
CA ALA A 19 40.42 -20.16 -1.49
C ALA A 19 40.28 -20.32 0.04
N ILE A 20 39.33 -21.12 0.52
CA ILE A 20 38.93 -21.25 1.94
C ILE A 20 40.11 -21.58 2.88
N ASN A 21 41.08 -22.38 2.42
CA ASN A 21 42.22 -22.83 3.22
C ASN A 21 43.55 -22.13 2.87
N THR A 22 43.54 -21.15 1.97
CA THR A 22 44.77 -20.51 1.44
C THR A 22 45.09 -19.17 2.09
N GLY A 23 44.24 -18.71 3.02
CA GLY A 23 44.36 -17.39 3.61
C GLY A 23 44.18 -16.26 2.59
N LYS A 24 43.55 -16.51 1.44
CA LYS A 24 43.14 -15.49 0.46
C LYS A 24 41.67 -15.12 0.66
N PRO A 25 41.19 -14.00 0.08
CA PRO A 25 39.76 -13.70 0.04
C PRO A 25 38.96 -14.86 -0.57
N ASP A 26 38.11 -15.47 0.24
CA ASP A 26 37.30 -16.64 -0.09
C ASP A 26 35.89 -16.28 -0.59
N LEU A 27 35.55 -14.99 -0.56
CA LEU A 27 34.30 -14.46 -1.10
C LEU A 27 34.54 -13.40 -2.16
N LYS A 28 33.67 -13.38 -3.16
CA LYS A 28 33.53 -12.28 -4.11
C LYS A 28 32.15 -11.69 -3.99
N VAL A 29 32.07 -10.42 -3.60
CA VAL A 29 30.82 -9.67 -3.46
C VAL A 29 30.66 -8.75 -4.66
N LYS A 30 29.60 -8.98 -5.44
CA LYS A 30 29.23 -8.18 -6.60
C LYS A 30 28.10 -7.23 -6.25
N SER A 31 28.37 -5.93 -6.28
CA SER A 31 27.34 -4.88 -6.10
C SER A 31 26.60 -4.67 -7.42
N LEU A 32 25.30 -4.97 -7.45
CA LEU A 32 24.49 -4.77 -8.66
C LEU A 32 24.18 -3.29 -8.90
N VAL A 33 24.23 -2.48 -7.84
CA VAL A 33 23.99 -1.03 -7.89
C VAL A 33 25.23 -0.28 -8.38
N ARG A 34 26.42 -0.64 -7.88
CA ARG A 34 27.69 -0.01 -8.29
C ARG A 34 28.29 -0.66 -9.55
N LYS A 35 27.82 -1.87 -9.91
CA LYS A 35 28.40 -2.73 -10.96
C LYS A 35 29.89 -3.01 -10.71
N GLU A 36 30.25 -3.11 -9.44
CA GLU A 36 31.62 -3.35 -8.97
C GLU A 36 31.69 -4.68 -8.24
N ASP A 37 32.83 -5.35 -8.38
CA ASP A 37 33.13 -6.64 -7.78
C ASP A 37 34.28 -6.47 -6.77
N THR A 38 34.07 -6.92 -5.53
CA THR A 38 35.06 -6.82 -4.45
C THR A 38 35.35 -8.20 -3.86
N ASP A 39 36.63 -8.55 -3.75
CA ASP A 39 37.07 -9.79 -3.10
C ASP A 39 37.35 -9.53 -1.61
N ILE A 40 36.68 -10.27 -0.73
CA ILE A 40 36.77 -10.11 0.73
C ILE A 40 36.87 -11.47 1.43
N ARG A 41 37.29 -11.49 2.70
CA ARG A 41 37.23 -12.70 3.52
C ARG A 41 35.83 -12.92 4.09
N SER A 42 35.48 -14.17 4.39
CA SER A 42 34.25 -14.53 5.09
C SER A 42 34.06 -13.78 6.41
N SER A 43 35.13 -13.53 7.16
CA SER A 43 35.10 -12.75 8.39
C SER A 43 34.73 -11.28 8.18
N GLU A 44 34.94 -10.74 6.99
CA GLU A 44 34.73 -9.33 6.66
C GLU A 44 33.35 -9.06 6.04
N LEU A 45 32.64 -10.11 5.60
CA LEU A 45 31.37 -10.00 4.85
C LEU A 45 30.34 -9.13 5.56
N PHE A 46 30.07 -9.39 6.83
CA PHE A 46 29.07 -8.63 7.59
C PHE A 46 29.47 -7.18 7.84
N SER A 47 30.77 -6.90 7.94
CA SER A 47 31.28 -5.54 8.12
C SER A 47 31.12 -4.77 6.80
N TYR A 48 31.56 -5.38 5.71
CA TYR A 48 31.49 -4.85 4.36
C TYR A 48 30.05 -4.53 3.93
N LEU A 49 29.11 -5.48 4.09
CA LEU A 49 27.71 -5.27 3.72
C LEU A 49 27.04 -4.18 4.56
N ARG A 50 27.35 -4.09 5.87
CA ARG A 50 26.82 -3.01 6.73
C ARG A 50 27.34 -1.64 6.30
N GLN A 51 28.60 -1.54 5.87
CA GLN A 51 29.15 -0.29 5.35
C GLN A 51 28.49 0.08 4.02
N GLU A 52 28.37 -0.85 3.08
CA GLU A 52 27.71 -0.63 1.78
C GLU A 52 26.24 -0.23 1.94
N MET A 53 25.50 -0.83 2.90
CA MET A 53 24.13 -0.43 3.22
C MET A 53 24.07 1.02 3.72
N ARG A 54 24.96 1.41 4.65
CA ARG A 54 25.01 2.79 5.16
C ARG A 54 25.38 3.78 4.07
N GLU A 55 26.35 3.45 3.23
CA GLU A 55 26.79 4.30 2.12
C GLU A 55 25.67 4.48 1.10
N ARG A 56 24.93 3.41 0.80
CA ARG A 56 23.75 3.47 -0.07
C ARG A 56 22.66 4.37 0.51
N ASP A 57 22.36 4.24 1.80
CA ASP A 57 21.37 5.08 2.47
C ASP A 57 21.79 6.56 2.48
N HIS A 58 23.08 6.87 2.63
CA HIS A 58 23.60 8.24 2.49
C HIS A 58 23.49 8.77 1.06
N ARG A 59 23.75 7.92 0.05
CA ARG A 59 23.65 8.29 -1.37
C ARG A 59 22.20 8.52 -1.80
N GLU A 60 21.29 7.66 -1.36
CA GLU A 60 19.85 7.76 -1.64
C GLU A 60 19.18 8.89 -0.83
N GLY A 61 19.66 9.16 0.39
CA GLY A 61 19.24 10.31 1.21
C GLY A 61 19.62 11.66 0.60
N ARG A 62 20.84 11.79 0.03
CA ARG A 62 21.29 13.01 -0.67
C ARG A 62 20.56 13.26 -1.99
N ALA A 63 20.26 12.21 -2.76
CA ALA A 63 19.52 12.32 -4.03
C ALA A 63 18.04 12.74 -3.84
N ARG A 64 17.45 12.49 -2.66
CA ARG A 64 16.11 12.98 -2.30
C ARG A 64 16.11 14.47 -1.95
N LEU A 65 17.13 14.95 -1.24
CA LEU A 65 17.26 16.38 -0.89
C LEU A 65 17.62 17.26 -2.09
N SER A 66 18.43 16.77 -3.04
CA SER A 66 18.76 17.55 -4.25
C SER A 66 17.58 17.75 -5.21
N ARG A 67 16.59 16.84 -5.19
CA ARG A 67 15.36 16.97 -6.00
C ARG A 67 14.34 17.95 -5.42
N LEU A 68 14.41 18.21 -4.11
CA LEU A 68 13.57 19.21 -3.45
C LEU A 68 14.09 20.65 -3.62
N ASN A 69 15.36 20.83 -3.98
CA ASN A 69 16.00 22.14 -4.11
C ASN A 69 16.08 22.67 -5.56
N SER A 70 15.58 21.93 -6.55
CA SER A 70 15.66 22.30 -7.98
C SER A 70 14.32 22.71 -8.61
N SER A 71 13.31 23.00 -7.79
CA SER A 71 11.96 23.38 -8.24
C SER A 71 11.49 24.75 -7.75
N GLY A 72 12.41 25.63 -7.34
CA GLY A 72 12.08 26.99 -6.94
C GLY A 72 12.96 28.02 -7.63
N ASN A 73 12.67 28.37 -8.89
CA ASN A 73 12.96 29.70 -9.40
C ASN A 73 12.23 29.99 -10.72
N GLY A 74 11.43 31.05 -10.74
CA GLY A 74 11.01 31.70 -11.99
C GLY A 74 9.56 32.15 -12.08
N VAL A 75 9.08 32.99 -11.15
CA VAL A 75 8.03 33.96 -11.48
C VAL A 75 8.43 35.32 -10.92
N HIS A 76 8.72 36.20 -11.86
CA HIS A 76 8.93 37.64 -11.74
C HIS A 76 7.62 38.30 -11.28
N ASP A 77 7.67 39.22 -10.31
CA ASP A 77 6.90 40.47 -10.40
C ASP A 77 7.45 41.53 -9.44
N ASN A 78 7.44 42.74 -9.97
CA ASN A 78 8.24 43.89 -9.58
C ASN A 78 7.32 44.97 -9.02
N TYR A 79 7.56 45.44 -7.80
CA TYR A 79 7.24 46.82 -7.41
C TYR A 79 8.24 47.29 -6.35
N SER A 80 8.84 48.44 -6.64
CA SER A 80 9.86 49.09 -5.83
C SER A 80 9.25 50.06 -4.82
N THR A 81 9.99 50.20 -3.71
CA THR A 81 10.24 51.43 -2.92
C THR A 81 9.10 52.07 -2.12
N HIS A 82 9.18 51.95 -0.78
CA HIS A 82 9.74 53.02 0.06
C HIS A 82 10.06 52.48 1.47
N GLY A 83 11.27 52.74 1.95
CA GLY A 83 11.70 52.41 3.31
C GLY A 83 11.60 53.61 4.26
N MET A 84 11.46 53.33 5.55
CA MET A 84 12.00 54.16 6.64
C MET A 84 12.05 53.37 7.97
N HIS A 85 13.11 53.65 8.73
CA HIS A 85 13.51 53.17 10.07
C HIS A 85 12.41 53.30 11.15
N ASP A 86 12.42 52.61 12.31
CA ASP A 86 13.42 52.72 13.40
C ASP A 86 13.27 51.62 14.49
N ARG A 87 14.35 51.43 15.23
CA ARG A 87 14.69 50.56 16.38
C ARG A 87 13.74 50.74 17.58
N SER A 88 13.56 49.79 18.51
CA SER A 88 14.54 49.44 19.56
C SER A 88 13.97 48.39 20.55
N GLY A 89 14.83 47.47 21.01
CA GLY A 89 14.78 46.75 22.32
C GLY A 89 13.79 45.58 22.44
N SER A 90 14.07 44.40 23.03
CA SER A 90 15.20 43.92 23.85
C SER A 90 15.08 42.39 24.05
N SER A 91 16.20 41.69 23.93
CA SER A 91 16.67 40.48 24.66
C SER A 91 15.66 39.62 25.45
N GLU A 92 15.56 38.32 25.14
CA GLU A 92 16.13 37.24 25.99
C GLU A 92 15.95 35.82 25.39
N HIS A 93 17.00 35.01 25.62
CA HIS A 93 17.19 33.55 25.54
C HIS A 93 15.92 32.68 25.74
N ILE A 94 15.72 31.51 25.11
CA ILE A 94 16.50 30.25 25.23
C ILE A 94 16.25 29.37 23.97
N GLY A 95 17.33 28.75 23.47
CA GLY A 95 17.29 27.65 22.51
C GLY A 95 17.66 26.29 23.14
N GLY A 96 17.39 25.21 22.38
CA GLY A 96 17.77 23.82 22.67
C GLY A 96 16.63 23.04 23.34
N GLY A 97 16.21 21.86 22.89
CA GLY A 97 16.92 20.80 22.18
C GLY A 97 16.77 19.50 23.00
N GLY A 98 16.02 18.54 22.47
CA GLY A 98 15.82 17.21 23.08
C GLY A 98 14.48 16.63 22.61
N GLY A 99 14.40 15.72 21.64
CA GLY A 99 15.21 14.51 21.51
C GLY A 99 14.47 13.28 22.07
N GLY A 100 13.14 13.22 21.97
CA GLY A 100 12.34 12.03 22.26
C GLY A 100 12.44 11.02 21.12
N GLY A 101 13.48 10.18 21.14
CA GLY A 101 13.63 9.03 20.26
C GLY A 101 12.60 7.96 20.57
N GLY A 102 11.46 8.01 19.88
CA GLY A 102 10.39 7.02 19.97
C GLY A 102 9.95 6.56 18.59
N SER A 103 10.47 5.41 18.15
CA SER A 103 9.81 4.48 17.23
C SER A 103 9.23 5.05 15.91
N ALA A 104 10.10 5.57 15.03
CA ALA A 104 9.76 5.78 13.61
C ALA A 104 10.33 4.67 12.70
N ARG A 105 10.56 3.47 13.25
CA ARG A 105 11.22 2.36 12.55
C ARG A 105 10.21 1.34 12.03
N SER A 106 9.31 1.76 11.14
CA SER A 106 8.55 0.83 10.26
C SER A 106 7.68 1.47 9.16
N LYS A 107 7.82 2.77 8.82
CA LYS A 107 6.98 3.35 7.74
C LYS A 107 7.58 3.29 6.33
N ALA A 108 8.84 2.91 6.17
CA ALA A 108 9.51 2.94 4.86
C ALA A 108 9.29 1.68 3.98
N SER A 109 8.69 0.60 4.51
CA SER A 109 8.48 -0.66 3.76
C SER A 109 7.09 -0.81 3.14
N ALA A 110 6.15 0.12 3.36
CA ALA A 110 4.75 -0.05 2.95
C ALA A 110 4.46 0.28 1.47
N VAL A 111 5.41 0.82 0.71
CA VAL A 111 5.08 1.53 -0.55
C VAL A 111 5.04 0.65 -1.81
N ASN A 112 5.24 -0.67 -1.73
CA ASN A 112 5.15 -1.54 -2.92
C ASN A 112 4.41 -2.85 -2.62
N ASN A 113 3.11 -2.75 -2.34
CA ASN A 113 2.18 -3.86 -2.15
C ASN A 113 1.52 -4.36 -3.46
N VAL A 114 1.94 -3.86 -4.62
CA VAL A 114 1.38 -4.26 -5.92
C VAL A 114 2.23 -5.34 -6.56
N GLN A 115 1.63 -6.50 -6.80
CA GLN A 115 2.22 -7.58 -7.60
C GLN A 115 1.73 -7.46 -9.05
N VAL A 116 2.65 -7.42 -10.00
CA VAL A 116 2.33 -7.27 -11.43
C VAL A 116 2.70 -8.55 -12.16
N LEU A 117 1.68 -9.24 -12.68
CA LEU A 117 1.83 -10.38 -13.58
C LEU A 117 1.59 -9.91 -15.02
N MET A 118 2.55 -10.19 -15.90
CA MET A 118 2.48 -9.85 -17.32
C MET A 118 2.27 -11.12 -18.14
N ALA A 119 1.27 -11.14 -19.01
CA ALA A 119 1.09 -12.22 -19.96
C ALA A 119 2.27 -12.28 -20.95
N GLN A 120 2.77 -13.49 -21.22
CA GLN A 120 4.02 -13.74 -21.94
C GLN A 120 3.99 -13.37 -23.45
N HIS A 121 2.83 -12.96 -23.99
CA HIS A 121 2.61 -12.85 -25.44
C HIS A 121 2.72 -11.42 -26.02
N ARG A 122 3.51 -10.50 -25.45
CA ARG A 122 3.82 -9.22 -26.14
C ARG A 122 5.25 -8.75 -25.92
N SER A 123 5.94 -8.50 -27.03
CA SER A 123 7.30 -7.96 -27.15
C SER A 123 7.43 -6.46 -26.80
N LYS A 124 6.48 -5.89 -26.06
CA LYS A 124 6.47 -4.48 -25.68
C LYS A 124 6.96 -4.33 -24.24
N LYS A 125 8.03 -3.56 -24.01
CA LYS A 125 8.53 -3.24 -22.67
C LYS A 125 7.39 -2.68 -21.82
N SER A 126 7.02 -3.40 -20.76
CA SER A 126 5.91 -3.01 -19.87
C SER A 126 6.33 -1.84 -18.97
N ASN A 127 5.49 -0.80 -18.90
CA ASN A 127 5.68 0.29 -17.94
C ASN A 127 5.24 -0.17 -16.53
N LYS A 128 6.06 -1.02 -15.89
CA LYS A 128 5.77 -1.61 -14.58
C LYS A 128 5.51 -0.53 -13.52
N TRP A 129 6.24 0.58 -13.56
CA TRP A 129 6.06 1.69 -12.63
C TRP A 129 4.68 2.36 -12.80
N GLY A 130 4.31 2.72 -14.04
CA GLY A 130 2.99 3.30 -14.30
C GLY A 130 1.83 2.34 -13.99
N ILE A 131 2.03 1.03 -14.14
CA ILE A 131 1.04 0.02 -13.72
C ILE A 131 0.86 0.05 -12.20
N VAL A 132 1.96 0.07 -11.43
CA VAL A 132 1.91 0.10 -9.96
C VAL A 132 1.25 1.38 -9.46
N GLU A 133 1.65 2.54 -9.99
CA GLU A 133 1.07 3.84 -9.60
C GLU A 133 -0.43 3.89 -9.90
N ALA A 134 -0.83 3.49 -11.12
CA ALA A 134 -2.24 3.48 -11.50
C ALA A 134 -3.07 2.48 -10.70
N ALA A 135 -2.50 1.32 -10.33
CA ALA A 135 -3.16 0.35 -9.46
C ALA A 135 -3.40 0.93 -8.07
N GLN A 136 -2.37 1.51 -7.45
CA GLN A 136 -2.49 2.13 -6.12
C GLN A 136 -3.50 3.28 -6.12
N ALA A 137 -3.46 4.16 -7.12
CA ALA A 137 -4.38 5.29 -7.25
C ALA A 137 -5.84 4.81 -7.33
N ARG A 138 -6.14 3.89 -8.26
CA ARG A 138 -7.51 3.38 -8.44
C ARG A 138 -8.02 2.56 -7.26
N THR A 139 -7.16 1.76 -6.62
CA THR A 139 -7.57 1.03 -5.40
C THR A 139 -7.90 1.99 -4.26
N LYS A 140 -7.14 3.08 -4.10
CA LYS A 140 -7.43 4.07 -3.06
C LYS A 140 -8.76 4.78 -3.32
N GLU A 141 -9.03 5.17 -4.55
CA GLU A 141 -10.30 5.78 -4.96
C GLU A 141 -11.48 4.83 -4.72
N LEU A 142 -11.32 3.55 -5.10
CA LEU A 142 -12.33 2.52 -4.82
C LEU A 142 -12.60 2.36 -3.32
N LEU A 143 -11.56 2.26 -2.49
CA LEU A 143 -11.73 2.15 -1.04
C LEU A 143 -12.40 3.39 -0.44
N ALA A 144 -12.09 4.59 -0.94
CA ALA A 144 -12.75 5.82 -0.51
C ALA A 144 -14.25 5.80 -0.86
N SER A 145 -14.62 5.23 -2.02
CA SER A 145 -16.02 5.09 -2.41
C SER A 145 -16.85 4.19 -1.47
N TYR A 146 -16.18 3.34 -0.70
CA TYR A 146 -16.84 2.44 0.26
C TYR A 146 -17.08 3.09 1.62
N GLU A 147 -16.41 4.21 1.94
CA GLU A 147 -16.49 4.86 3.26
C GLU A 147 -17.92 5.26 3.64
N ASN A 148 -18.74 5.61 2.64
CA ASN A 148 -20.13 6.05 2.83
C ASN A 148 -21.17 4.99 2.42
N GLY A 149 -20.75 3.74 2.21
CA GLY A 149 -21.66 2.66 1.86
C GLY A 149 -22.68 2.38 2.97
N PRO A 150 -23.94 2.04 2.65
CA PRO A 150 -24.96 1.76 3.67
C PRO A 150 -24.60 0.50 4.47
N ILE A 151 -24.95 0.50 5.76
CA ILE A 151 -24.65 -0.60 6.69
C ILE A 151 -25.96 -1.18 7.23
N ALA A 152 -26.22 -2.45 6.93
CA ALA A 152 -27.26 -3.25 7.56
C ALA A 152 -26.70 -3.91 8.83
N ALA A 153 -27.13 -3.44 10.00
CA ALA A 153 -26.79 -4.07 11.27
C ALA A 153 -27.82 -5.17 11.60
N ILE A 154 -27.38 -6.43 11.67
CA ILE A 154 -28.24 -7.61 11.84
C ILE A 154 -27.77 -8.47 13.00
N GLU A 155 -28.66 -9.32 13.53
CA GLU A 155 -28.33 -10.39 14.46
C GLU A 155 -28.46 -11.73 13.76
N THR A 156 -27.38 -12.48 13.64
CA THR A 156 -27.45 -13.84 13.09
C THR A 156 -26.28 -14.70 13.56
N LYS A 157 -26.30 -15.98 13.19
CA LYS A 157 -25.14 -16.88 13.36
C LYS A 157 -24.14 -16.64 12.23
N ASP A 158 -22.85 -16.85 12.49
CA ASP A 158 -21.81 -16.64 11.48
C ASP A 158 -22.01 -17.54 10.25
N GLU A 159 -22.51 -18.78 10.43
CA GLU A 159 -22.85 -19.68 9.31
C GLU A 159 -23.90 -19.08 8.36
N ILE A 160 -24.86 -18.32 8.89
CA ILE A 160 -25.90 -17.65 8.09
C ILE A 160 -25.33 -16.40 7.43
N LEU A 161 -24.47 -15.65 8.14
CA LEU A 161 -23.78 -14.50 7.56
C LEU A 161 -22.90 -14.92 6.37
N ASP A 162 -22.21 -16.06 6.47
CA ASP A 162 -21.44 -16.64 5.37
C ASP A 162 -22.37 -17.08 4.22
N MET A 163 -23.53 -17.68 4.49
CA MET A 163 -24.51 -17.97 3.43
C MET A 163 -25.02 -16.71 2.73
N VAL A 164 -25.28 -15.62 3.48
CA VAL A 164 -25.68 -14.32 2.92
C VAL A 164 -24.57 -13.70 2.08
N ARG A 165 -23.28 -13.89 2.44
CA ARG A 165 -22.16 -13.41 1.63
C ARG A 165 -22.15 -14.02 0.22
N GLU A 166 -22.61 -15.26 0.08
CA GLU A 166 -22.60 -16.00 -1.19
C GLU A 166 -23.85 -15.73 -2.07
N THR A 167 -24.81 -14.94 -1.59
CA THR A 167 -26.00 -14.58 -2.40
C THR A 167 -25.75 -13.39 -3.32
N ARG A 168 -26.67 -13.20 -4.26
CA ARG A 168 -26.64 -12.20 -5.32
C ARG A 168 -28.02 -11.60 -5.51
N LEU A 169 -28.14 -10.27 -5.53
CA LEU A 169 -29.43 -9.61 -5.77
C LEU A 169 -29.84 -9.71 -7.24
N SER A 170 -28.91 -9.90 -8.17
CA SER A 170 -29.24 -10.18 -9.58
C SER A 170 -29.72 -11.62 -9.82
N GLU A 171 -29.51 -12.52 -8.86
CA GLU A 171 -29.91 -13.93 -8.93
C GLU A 171 -30.89 -14.28 -7.79
N PRO A 172 -32.20 -14.00 -7.92
CA PRO A 172 -33.17 -14.18 -6.84
C PRO A 172 -33.29 -15.61 -6.32
N ASP A 173 -32.86 -16.60 -7.10
CA ASP A 173 -32.77 -18.00 -6.68
C ASP A 173 -31.79 -18.21 -5.52
N THR A 174 -30.68 -17.47 -5.46
CA THR A 174 -29.65 -17.61 -4.42
C THR A 174 -30.23 -17.26 -3.04
N TRP A 175 -30.92 -16.12 -2.94
CA TRP A 175 -31.65 -15.71 -1.73
C TRP A 175 -32.76 -16.68 -1.36
N ARG A 176 -33.54 -17.16 -2.33
CA ARG A 176 -34.58 -18.16 -2.06
C ARG A 176 -34.02 -19.45 -1.46
N ARG A 177 -32.86 -19.93 -1.94
CA ARG A 177 -32.19 -21.11 -1.37
C ARG A 177 -31.74 -20.88 0.09
N VAL A 178 -31.10 -19.75 0.38
CA VAL A 178 -30.63 -19.41 1.74
C VAL A 178 -31.79 -19.25 2.71
N ILE A 179 -32.87 -18.59 2.31
CA ILE A 179 -34.07 -18.45 3.15
C ILE A 179 -34.70 -19.82 3.41
N GLN A 180 -34.71 -20.72 2.43
CA GLN A 180 -35.28 -22.06 2.61
C GLN A 180 -34.41 -22.99 3.46
N SER A 181 -33.09 -22.77 3.51
CA SER A 181 -32.16 -23.61 4.28
C SER A 181 -32.16 -23.32 5.78
N VAL A 182 -32.67 -22.18 6.22
CA VAL A 182 -32.78 -21.85 7.66
C VAL A 182 -34.11 -22.33 8.27
N PRO A 183 -34.19 -22.50 9.61
CA PRO A 183 -35.43 -22.83 10.30
C PRO A 183 -36.56 -21.84 10.00
N LEU A 184 -37.81 -22.31 10.02
CA LEU A 184 -38.99 -21.51 9.68
C LEU A 184 -39.08 -20.19 10.46
N ALA A 185 -38.67 -20.20 11.74
CA ALA A 185 -38.66 -19.03 12.62
C ALA A 185 -37.69 -17.92 12.17
N GLU A 186 -36.65 -18.25 11.41
CA GLU A 186 -35.64 -17.29 10.95
C GLU A 186 -35.93 -16.76 9.53
N ARG A 187 -36.87 -17.39 8.81
CA ARG A 187 -37.15 -17.05 7.39
C ARG A 187 -37.67 -15.64 7.21
N GLN A 188 -38.60 -15.23 8.07
CA GLN A 188 -39.18 -13.88 8.02
C GLN A 188 -38.08 -12.82 8.23
N TYR A 189 -37.18 -13.06 9.18
CA TYR A 189 -36.06 -12.18 9.43
C TYR A 189 -35.11 -12.07 8.23
N LEU A 190 -34.74 -13.19 7.61
CA LEU A 190 -33.90 -13.15 6.40
C LEU A 190 -34.60 -12.51 5.19
N GLN A 191 -35.93 -12.61 5.09
CA GLN A 191 -36.70 -11.88 4.08
C GLN A 191 -36.61 -10.36 4.29
N GLU A 192 -36.65 -9.90 5.54
CA GLU A 192 -36.48 -8.48 5.87
C GLU A 192 -35.06 -7.99 5.56
N VAL A 193 -34.04 -8.80 5.86
CA VAL A 193 -32.64 -8.50 5.47
C VAL A 193 -32.52 -8.40 3.95
N HIS A 194 -33.11 -9.34 3.20
CA HIS A 194 -33.12 -9.31 1.74
C HIS A 194 -33.77 -8.03 1.20
N ALA A 195 -34.96 -7.68 1.71
CA ALA A 195 -35.69 -6.48 1.30
C ALA A 195 -34.90 -5.19 1.60
N MET A 196 -34.18 -5.14 2.72
CA MET A 196 -33.32 -4.02 3.06
C MET A 196 -32.18 -3.85 2.06
N LEU A 197 -31.55 -4.95 1.63
CA LEU A 197 -30.49 -4.94 0.62
C LEU A 197 -31.04 -4.56 -0.77
N GLU A 198 -32.24 -5.01 -1.14
CA GLU A 198 -32.93 -4.55 -2.35
C GLU A 198 -33.22 -3.04 -2.30
N GLU A 199 -33.57 -2.48 -1.14
CA GLU A 199 -33.75 -1.04 -0.99
C GLU A 199 -32.44 -0.27 -1.20
N TYR A 200 -31.33 -0.76 -0.65
CA TYR A 200 -30.01 -0.16 -0.88
C TYR A 200 -29.65 -0.19 -2.36
N ARG A 201 -29.88 -1.32 -3.03
CA ARG A 201 -29.69 -1.43 -4.48
C ARG A 201 -30.55 -0.42 -5.22
N ARG A 202 -31.83 -0.29 -4.89
CA ARG A 202 -32.73 0.67 -5.55
C ARG A 202 -32.24 2.12 -5.40
N LYS A 203 -31.73 2.51 -4.23
CA LYS A 203 -31.14 3.84 -4.01
C LYS A 203 -29.90 4.04 -4.88
N TRP A 204 -28.99 3.08 -4.87
CA TRP A 204 -27.80 3.10 -5.71
C TRP A 204 -28.13 3.17 -7.22
N GLU A 205 -29.17 2.45 -7.67
CA GLU A 205 -29.61 2.51 -9.06
C GLU A 205 -30.21 3.88 -9.43
N ALA A 206 -30.92 4.52 -8.49
CA ALA A 206 -31.47 5.87 -8.68
C ALA A 206 -30.38 6.94 -8.76
N ASP A 207 -29.27 6.75 -8.05
CA ASP A 207 -28.10 7.63 -8.07
C ASP A 207 -27.22 7.45 -9.34
N GLY A 208 -27.72 6.70 -10.33
CA GLY A 208 -27.10 6.56 -11.65
C GLY A 208 -26.18 5.36 -11.81
N LYS A 209 -26.23 4.37 -10.90
CA LYS A 209 -25.45 3.12 -10.98
C LYS A 209 -23.94 3.36 -11.07
N SER A 210 -23.44 4.36 -10.35
CA SER A 210 -22.00 4.61 -10.28
C SER A 210 -21.27 3.37 -9.77
N THR A 211 -20.03 3.16 -10.21
CA THR A 211 -19.17 2.15 -9.58
C THR A 211 -18.88 2.49 -8.11
N GLU A 212 -18.92 3.79 -7.79
CA GLU A 212 -18.85 4.33 -6.43
C GLU A 212 -20.20 4.13 -5.73
N GLY A 213 -20.19 3.62 -4.48
CA GLY A 213 -21.43 3.33 -3.74
C GLY A 213 -22.13 2.01 -4.09
N ARG A 214 -21.54 1.19 -4.96
CA ARG A 214 -22.04 -0.16 -5.28
C ARG A 214 -21.95 -1.15 -4.11
N ALA A 215 -21.11 -0.87 -3.12
CA ALA A 215 -20.94 -1.72 -1.95
C ALA A 215 -21.87 -1.29 -0.80
N ALA A 216 -22.55 -2.26 -0.21
CA ALA A 216 -23.16 -2.18 1.11
C ALA A 216 -22.38 -3.04 2.10
N PHE A 217 -22.60 -2.85 3.39
CA PHE A 217 -22.02 -3.69 4.44
C PHE A 217 -23.10 -4.35 5.27
N VAL A 218 -22.94 -5.62 5.57
CA VAL A 218 -23.77 -6.33 6.54
C VAL A 218 -22.92 -6.62 7.77
N TYR A 219 -23.32 -6.02 8.89
CA TYR A 219 -22.63 -6.10 10.17
C TYR A 219 -23.44 -6.96 11.13
N ASN A 220 -22.83 -8.04 11.63
CA ASN A 220 -23.40 -8.87 12.67
C ASN A 220 -23.03 -8.31 14.04
N PHE A 221 -23.97 -7.64 14.71
CA PHE A 221 -23.69 -7.00 16.00
C PHE A 221 -23.54 -7.98 17.16
N ARG A 222 -23.81 -9.27 16.96
CA ARG A 222 -23.56 -10.33 17.95
C ARG A 222 -22.11 -10.77 17.99
N THR A 223 -21.48 -10.94 16.83
CA THR A 223 -20.13 -11.50 16.70
C THR A 223 -19.08 -10.49 16.25
N GLY A 224 -19.52 -9.33 15.77
CA GLY A 224 -18.65 -8.32 15.17
C GLY A 224 -18.31 -8.61 13.69
N GLY A 225 -18.85 -9.68 13.10
CA GLY A 225 -18.59 -10.06 11.71
C GLY A 225 -19.09 -9.00 10.72
N VAL A 226 -18.30 -8.70 9.70
CA VAL A 226 -18.68 -7.76 8.63
C VAL A 226 -18.49 -8.43 7.29
N VAL A 227 -19.48 -8.30 6.40
CA VAL A 227 -19.35 -8.68 5.00
C VAL A 227 -19.62 -7.47 4.11
N MET A 228 -18.77 -7.27 3.10
CA MET A 228 -19.08 -6.36 2.01
C MET A 228 -20.02 -7.10 1.05
N TYR A 229 -21.15 -6.47 0.74
CA TYR A 229 -22.17 -7.00 -0.15
C TYR A 229 -22.27 -6.12 -1.40
N ASP A 230 -22.14 -6.73 -2.58
CA ASP A 230 -22.17 -6.02 -3.86
C ASP A 230 -23.63 -5.86 -4.34
N LEU A 231 -24.10 -4.63 -4.44
CA LEU A 231 -25.49 -4.30 -4.83
C LEU A 231 -25.76 -4.46 -6.33
N GLY A 232 -24.72 -4.54 -7.15
CA GLY A 232 -24.83 -4.69 -8.60
C GLY A 232 -24.71 -6.14 -9.09
N LEU A 233 -24.43 -7.09 -8.18
CA LEU A 233 -24.41 -8.53 -8.46
C LEU A 233 -25.67 -9.24 -7.96
#